data_AF-A0A7X8JKH8-F1
#
_entry.id   AF-A0A7X8JKH8-F1
#
_cell.length_a   1.000
_cell.length_b   1.000
_cell.length_c   1.000
_cell.angle_alpha   90.00
_cell.angle_beta   90.00
_cell.angle_gamma   90.00
#
_symmetry.space_group_name_H-M   'P 1'
#
loop_
_entity.id
_entity.type
_entity.pdbx_description
1 polymer ?
#
loop_
_entity_poly.entity_id
_entity_poly.type
_entity_poly.pdbx_seq_one_letter_code
_entity_poly.pdbx_strand_id
1 'polypeptide(L)'
;MENIRSRYFPYDKSIVINALYDTIEALGLHLDSSNSVRGTLVVSEARHTGSMRIALNTEGSADYIRVDIFPEDPDQDLTEKWSPIILDELSGTIQRAFQRGENG
;
A
#
# COMPACT_ATOMS: atom_id res chain seq x y z
N MET A 1 -11.37 -10.37 -15.80
CA MET A 1 -10.97 -8.95 -15.73
C MET A 1 -10.16 -8.84 -14.46
N GLU A 2 -8.88 -8.47 -14.54
CA GLU A 2 -8.05 -8.31 -13.32
C GLU A 2 -8.63 -7.14 -12.52
N ASN A 3 -9.12 -7.41 -11.30
CA ASN A 3 -9.75 -6.42 -10.44
C ASN A 3 -8.67 -5.61 -9.71
N ILE A 4 -7.96 -4.78 -10.47
CA ILE A 4 -6.84 -3.97 -9.99
C ILE A 4 -7.41 -2.69 -9.38
N ARG A 5 -7.06 -2.42 -8.12
CA ARG A 5 -7.38 -1.15 -7.45
C ARG A 5 -6.14 -0.29 -7.38
N SER A 6 -6.27 0.95 -7.84
CA SER A 6 -5.15 1.88 -7.97
C SER A 6 -5.49 3.24 -7.38
N ARG A 7 -4.49 3.92 -6.80
CA ARG A 7 -4.59 5.34 -6.42
C ARG A 7 -3.25 6.04 -6.60
N TYR A 8 -3.29 7.28 -7.06
CA TYR A 8 -2.12 8.14 -7.18
C TYR A 8 -1.92 8.96 -5.91
N PHE A 9 -0.67 9.08 -5.50
CA PHE A 9 -0.23 9.79 -4.31
C PHE A 9 0.80 10.84 -4.74
N PRO A 10 0.52 12.15 -4.57
CA PRO A 10 1.40 13.25 -4.98
C PRO A 10 2.53 13.47 -3.96
N TYR A 11 3.32 12.43 -3.69
CA TYR A 11 4.36 12.43 -2.68
C TYR A 11 5.57 11.62 -3.16
N ASP A 12 6.74 11.90 -2.58
CA ASP A 12 7.96 11.14 -2.86
C ASP A 12 7.79 9.64 -2.54
N LYS A 13 8.48 8.80 -3.30
CA LYS A 13 8.50 7.33 -3.11
C LYS A 13 8.83 6.93 -1.67
N SER A 14 9.78 7.60 -1.03
CA SER A 14 10.17 7.31 0.36
C SER A 14 9.04 7.57 1.34
N ILE A 15 8.30 8.67 1.16
CA ILE A 15 7.16 9.05 2.00
C ILE A 15 6.05 8.00 1.86
N VAL A 16 5.70 7.64 0.62
CA VAL A 16 4.66 6.63 0.35
C VAL A 16 5.05 5.26 0.90
N ILE A 17 6.32 4.83 0.74
CA ILE A 17 6.81 3.55 1.29
C ILE A 17 6.75 3.52 2.81
N ASN A 18 7.23 4.56 3.49
CA ASN A 18 7.23 4.60 4.95
C ASN A 18 5.80 4.59 5.49
N ALA A 19 4.93 5.42 4.93
CA ALA A 19 3.52 5.43 5.31
C ALA A 19 2.80 4.12 4.98
N LEU A 20 3.21 3.42 3.92
CA LEU A 20 2.67 2.09 3.61
C LEU A 20 3.05 1.05 4.66
N TYR A 21 4.29 1.05 5.15
CA TYR A 21 4.68 0.16 6.25
C TYR A 21 3.88 0.45 7.53
N ASP A 22 3.75 1.71 7.91
CA ASP A 22 2.94 2.14 9.05
C ASP A 22 1.46 1.75 8.88
N THR A 23 0.94 1.84 7.64
CA THR A 23 -0.43 1.44 7.31
C THR A 23 -0.64 -0.06 7.46
N ILE A 24 0.30 -0.88 6.97
CA ILE A 24 0.25 -2.34 7.10
C ILE A 24 0.22 -2.72 8.59
N GLU A 25 1.07 -2.10 9.40
CA GLU A 25 1.11 -2.31 10.85
C GLU A 25 -0.20 -1.86 11.53
N ALA A 26 -0.70 -0.67 11.21
CA ALA A 26 -1.93 -0.12 11.79
C ALA A 26 -3.17 -0.96 11.47
N LEU A 27 -3.22 -1.58 10.29
CA LEU A 27 -4.30 -2.47 9.88
C LEU A 27 -4.14 -3.91 10.42
N GLY A 28 -3.02 -4.23 11.08
CA GLY A 28 -2.73 -5.58 11.56
C GLY A 28 -2.52 -6.60 10.45
N LEU A 29 -2.11 -6.14 9.26
CA LEU A 29 -1.71 -7.00 8.15
C LEU A 29 -0.27 -7.49 8.38
N HIS A 30 0.03 -8.69 7.89
CA HIS A 30 1.38 -9.22 7.92
C HIS A 30 2.11 -8.86 6.64
N LEU A 31 3.37 -8.44 6.75
CA LEU A 31 4.26 -8.27 5.61
C LEU A 31 5.01 -9.59 5.37
N ASP A 32 4.59 -10.33 4.34
CA ASP A 32 5.23 -11.60 3.99
C ASP A 32 6.57 -11.38 3.29
N SER A 33 6.63 -10.40 2.37
CA SER A 33 7.87 -10.07 1.67
C SER A 33 7.86 -8.66 1.09
N SER A 34 9.04 -8.10 0.85
CA SER A 34 9.22 -6.83 0.16
C SER A 34 10.34 -6.92 -0.87
N ASN A 35 10.15 -6.26 -2.00
CA ASN A 35 11.13 -6.08 -3.05
C ASN A 35 11.26 -4.59 -3.33
N SER A 36 12.23 -3.95 -2.66
CA SER A 36 12.47 -2.52 -2.75
C SER A 36 12.91 -2.07 -4.15
N VAL A 37 13.62 -2.94 -4.89
CA VAL A 37 14.07 -2.68 -6.27
C VAL A 37 12.87 -2.55 -7.20
N ARG A 38 11.89 -3.47 -7.09
CA ARG A 38 10.67 -3.46 -7.90
C ARG A 38 9.55 -2.59 -7.31
N GLY A 39 9.73 -2.10 -6.08
CA GLY A 39 8.70 -1.36 -5.36
C GLY A 39 7.47 -2.21 -5.04
N THR A 40 7.64 -3.50 -4.76
CA THR A 40 6.50 -4.40 -4.49
C THR A 40 6.54 -4.97 -3.09
N LEU A 41 5.39 -5.09 -2.45
CA LEU A 41 5.20 -5.73 -1.14
C LEU A 41 4.14 -6.82 -1.29
N VAL A 42 4.32 -7.94 -0.60
CA VAL A 42 3.29 -8.97 -0.44
C VAL A 42 2.84 -8.95 1.00
N VAL A 43 1.53 -8.86 1.21
CA VAL A 43 0.91 -8.77 2.52
C VAL A 43 -0.24 -9.77 2.66
N SER A 44 -0.43 -10.30 3.86
CA SER A 44 -1.54 -11.20 4.19
C SER A 44 -2.36 -10.67 5.37
N GLU A 45 -3.58 -11.16 5.51
CA GLU A 45 -4.31 -11.01 6.77
C GLU A 45 -3.59 -11.71 7.92
N ALA A 46 -3.84 -11.29 9.16
CA ALA A 46 -3.27 -11.91 10.37
C ALA A 46 -3.56 -13.41 10.51
N ARG A 47 -4.62 -13.90 9.85
CA ARG A 47 -4.97 -15.34 9.82
C ARG A 47 -4.30 -16.10 8.69
N HIS A 48 -3.51 -15.43 7.84
CA HIS A 48 -2.89 -15.96 6.64
C HIS A 48 -3.88 -16.71 5.73
N THR A 49 -5.10 -16.19 5.65
CA THR A 49 -6.20 -16.75 4.85
C THR A 49 -6.13 -16.38 3.36
N GLY A 50 -5.24 -15.47 3.01
CA GLY A 50 -4.90 -15.10 1.63
C GLY A 50 -3.93 -13.92 1.62
N SER A 51 -3.37 -13.65 0.45
CA SER A 51 -2.31 -12.66 0.26
C SER A 51 -2.64 -11.70 -0.89
N MET A 52 -2.08 -10.50 -0.81
CA MET A 52 -2.23 -9.44 -1.78
C MET A 52 -0.86 -8.85 -2.10
N ARG A 53 -0.68 -8.42 -3.34
CA ARG A 53 0.51 -7.70 -3.79
C ARG A 53 0.20 -6.22 -3.91
N ILE A 54 1.06 -5.40 -3.33
CA ILE A 54 1.04 -3.94 -3.47
C ILE A 54 2.25 -3.55 -4.31
N ALA A 55 2.04 -2.84 -5.42
CA ALA A 55 3.10 -2.29 -6.24
C ALA A 55 3.10 -0.76 -6.19
N LEU A 56 4.29 -0.18 -6.02
CA LEU A 56 4.54 1.25 -6.08
C LEU A 56 5.23 1.57 -7.40
N ASN A 57 4.46 2.14 -8.32
CA ASN A 57 4.88 2.48 -9.66
C ASN A 57 5.14 3.98 -9.78
N THR A 58 6.32 4.33 -10.30
CA THR A 58 6.67 5.69 -10.74
C THR A 58 6.35 5.76 -12.23
N GLU A 59 5.18 6.29 -12.61
CA GLU A 59 4.79 6.42 -14.03
C GLU A 59 5.56 7.56 -14.73
N GLY A 60 6.88 7.48 -14.78
CA GLY A 60 7.76 8.41 -15.50
C GLY A 60 7.88 9.83 -14.92
N SER A 61 7.04 10.20 -13.95
CA SER A 61 7.14 11.42 -13.15
C SER A 61 7.59 11.05 -11.73
N ALA A 62 8.50 11.86 -11.18
CA ALA A 62 8.94 11.73 -9.79
C ALA A 62 7.93 12.32 -8.79
N ASP A 63 6.92 13.04 -9.28
CA ASP A 63 6.01 13.86 -8.48
C ASP A 63 4.80 13.06 -7.97
N TYR A 64 4.57 11.87 -8.54
CA TYR A 64 3.45 11.01 -8.17
C TYR A 64 3.88 9.56 -8.12
N ILE A 65 3.37 8.86 -7.11
CA ILE A 65 3.48 7.41 -6.98
C ILE A 65 2.10 6.81 -7.17
N ARG A 66 2.00 5.89 -8.12
CA ARG A 66 0.81 5.06 -8.28
C ARG A 66 0.96 3.83 -7.39
N VAL A 67 0.02 3.63 -6.48
CA VAL A 67 -0.08 2.42 -5.67
C VAL A 67 -1.15 1.53 -6.29
N ASP A 68 -0.75 0.33 -6.69
CA ASP A 68 -1.61 -0.68 -7.28
C ASP A 68 -1.70 -1.89 -6.35
N ILE A 69 -2.91 -2.40 -6.13
CA ILE A 69 -3.17 -3.58 -5.30
C ILE A 69 -3.75 -4.68 -6.18
N PHE A 70 -3.15 -5.86 -6.09
CA PHE A 70 -3.47 -7.04 -6.88
C PHE A 70 -3.70 -8.24 -5.95
N PRO A 71 -4.58 -9.17 -6.35
CA PRO A 71 -4.62 -10.48 -5.71
C PRO A 71 -3.29 -11.21 -5.98
N GLU A 72 -2.68 -11.76 -4.92
CA GLU A 72 -1.58 -12.72 -5.07
C GLU A 72 -2.13 -14.13 -5.29
N ASP A 73 -3.24 -14.43 -4.61
CA ASP A 73 -3.96 -15.70 -4.65
C ASP A 73 -5.21 -15.60 -5.55
N PRO A 74 -5.75 -16.72 -6.06
CA PRO A 74 -6.98 -16.70 -6.88
C PRO A 74 -8.23 -16.21 -6.15
N ASP A 75 -8.16 -16.09 -4.81
CA ASP A 75 -9.22 -15.52 -3.98
C ASP A 75 -9.23 -13.98 -4.07
N GLN A 76 -10.12 -13.47 -4.92
CA GLN A 76 -10.25 -12.03 -5.18
C GLN A 76 -11.02 -11.29 -4.08
N ASP A 77 -11.80 -12.00 -3.26
CA ASP A 77 -12.68 -11.40 -2.24
C ASP A 77 -11.84 -10.64 -1.20
N LEU A 78 -10.66 -11.17 -0.88
CA LEU A 78 -9.72 -10.53 0.03
C LEU A 78 -9.24 -9.18 -0.53
N THR A 79 -8.84 -9.18 -1.81
CA THR A 79 -8.32 -7.98 -2.46
C THR A 79 -9.40 -6.93 -2.60
N GLU A 80 -10.63 -7.33 -2.94
CA GLU A 80 -11.77 -6.42 -3.03
C GLU A 80 -12.12 -5.77 -1.69
N LYS A 81 -12.04 -6.53 -0.60
CA LYS A 81 -12.26 -6.05 0.77
C LYS A 81 -11.19 -5.06 1.21
N TRP A 82 -9.91 -5.43 1.09
CA TRP A 82 -8.82 -4.68 1.71
C TRP A 82 -8.27 -3.56 0.85
N SER A 83 -8.35 -3.65 -0.47
CA SER A 83 -7.82 -2.59 -1.35
C SER A 83 -8.33 -1.19 -0.99
N PRO A 84 -9.66 -0.93 -0.85
CA PRO A 84 -10.12 0.40 -0.46
C PRO A 84 -9.64 0.80 0.94
N ILE A 85 -9.61 -0.13 1.90
CA ILE A 85 -9.20 0.12 3.29
C ILE A 85 -7.72 0.52 3.35
N ILE A 86 -6.84 -0.23 2.67
CA ILE A 86 -5.41 0.05 2.60
C ILE A 86 -5.16 1.42 1.96
N LEU A 87 -5.83 1.73 0.85
CA LEU A 87 -5.65 3.00 0.15
C LEU A 87 -6.14 4.19 0.97
N ASP A 88 -7.24 4.05 1.70
CA ASP A 88 -7.78 5.09 2.58
C ASP A 88 -6.92 5.29 3.82
N GLU A 89 -6.49 4.21 4.47
CA GLU A 89 -5.60 4.28 5.63
C GLU A 89 -4.23 4.83 5.25
N LEU A 90 -3.70 4.50 4.07
CA LEU A 90 -2.46 5.07 3.54
C LEU A 90 -2.58 6.59 3.37
N SER A 91 -3.68 7.08 2.80
CA SER A 91 -3.94 8.52 2.71
C SER A 91 -3.96 9.17 4.11
N GLY A 92 -4.63 8.55 5.08
CA GLY A 92 -4.67 9.04 6.46
C GLY A 92 -3.31 9.02 7.16
N THR A 93 -2.52 7.98 6.96
CA THR A 93 -1.18 7.83 7.54
C THR A 93 -0.22 8.87 7.00
N ILE A 94 -0.23 9.11 5.68
CA ILE A 94 0.56 10.19 5.07
C ILE A 94 0.17 11.54 5.67
N GLN A 95 -1.13 11.85 5.74
CA GLN A 95 -1.61 13.11 6.31
C GLN A 95 -1.16 13.30 7.77
N ARG A 96 -1.23 12.26 8.60
CA ARG A 96 -0.77 12.29 10.00
C ARG A 96 0.74 12.46 10.11
N ALA A 97 1.52 11.83 9.23
CA ALA A 97 2.97 11.99 9.21
C ALA A 97 3.39 13.45 8.95
N PHE A 98 2.70 14.13 8.03
CA PHE A 98 2.94 15.56 7.77
C PHE A 98 2.49 16.46 8.91
N GLN A 99 1.33 16.19 9.54
CA GLN A 99 0.88 16.97 10.71
C GLN A 99 1.79 16.83 11.94
N ARG A 100 2.48 15.69 12.10
CA ARG A 100 3.48 15.48 13.16
C ARG A 100 4.78 16.23 12.89
N GLY A 101 5.13 16.50 11.63
CA GLY A 101 6.34 17.22 11.24
C GLY A 101 6.29 18.73 11.50
N GLU A 102 5.10 19.33 11.58
CA GLU A 102 4.94 20.78 11.80
C GLU A 102 4.94 21.21 13.29
N ASN A 103 5.05 20.27 14.23
CA ASN A 103 5.11 20.54 15.68
C ASN A 103 6.46 20.12 16.32
N GLY A 104 7.51 19.93 15.52
CA GLY A 104 8.85 19.53 15.96
C GLY A 104 9.86 20.66 15.94
#